data_AF-R4W378-F1
#
_entry.id   AF-R4W378-F1
#
_cell.length_a   1.000
_cell.length_b   1.000
_cell.length_c   1.000
_cell.angle_alpha   90.00
_cell.angle_beta   90.00
_cell.angle_gamma   90.00
#
_symmetry.space_group_name_H-M   'P 1'
#
loop_
_entity.id
_entity.type
_entity.pdbx_description
1 polymer ?
#
loop_
_entity_poly.entity_id
_entity_poly.type
_entity_poly.pdbx_seq_one_letter_code
_entity_poly.pdbx_strand_id
1 'polypeptide(L)'
;MAVLHFVQGAAMLALADYVDWPVTYTRYEFDEATETLAPIAADWAEVPLPLLVAGFLFLSALAHATIATVRYEQYVHYLERGMNPYRWYEYSVSASVMIVVIGMLSGIWDLGALLALFGLTAVMNLCGLLMEQRNEDRERIDWTPYWVGVLAGIVPWIVIAITFGGTVLAAGGDFPEFVIYIYVSIFVFFNLFAVNMVLQYRETWRWKEYLFGERMYVLLSLVAKSLLAWQVYFGTINSPI
;
A
#
# COMPACT_ATOMS: atom_id res chain seq x y z
N MET A 1 -14.88 7.44 -9.66
CA MET A 1 -13.87 6.73 -8.87
C MET A 1 -14.46 5.57 -8.09
N ALA A 2 -15.46 5.77 -7.23
CA ALA A 2 -16.14 4.68 -6.51
C ALA A 2 -16.53 3.49 -7.42
N VAL A 3 -17.29 3.79 -8.49
CA VAL A 3 -17.74 2.77 -9.47
C VAL A 3 -16.56 2.07 -10.15
N LEU A 4 -15.52 2.81 -10.54
CA LEU A 4 -14.35 2.23 -11.22
C LEU A 4 -13.58 1.27 -10.31
N HIS A 5 -13.36 1.63 -9.05
CA HIS A 5 -12.76 0.72 -8.09
C HIS A 5 -13.63 -0.49 -7.80
N PHE A 6 -14.95 -0.28 -7.64
CA PHE A 6 -15.90 -1.37 -7.38
C PHE A 6 -15.93 -2.38 -8.52
N VAL A 7 -16.05 -1.91 -9.76
CA VAL A 7 -16.07 -2.77 -10.95
C VAL A 7 -14.78 -3.57 -11.07
N GLN A 8 -13.62 -2.95 -10.82
CA GLN A 8 -12.35 -3.67 -10.81
C GLN A 8 -12.29 -4.71 -9.69
N GLY A 9 -12.72 -4.37 -8.47
CA GLY A 9 -12.78 -5.32 -7.36
C GLY A 9 -13.69 -6.51 -7.66
N ALA A 10 -14.87 -6.25 -8.22
CA ALA A 10 -15.79 -7.30 -8.66
C ALA A 10 -15.21 -8.15 -9.80
N ALA A 11 -14.50 -7.54 -10.75
CA ALA A 11 -13.80 -8.25 -11.81
C ALA A 11 -12.69 -9.16 -11.25
N MET A 12 -11.92 -8.70 -10.26
CA MET A 12 -10.92 -9.56 -9.59
C MET A 12 -11.57 -10.81 -8.99
N LEU A 13 -12.70 -10.66 -8.30
CA LEU A 13 -13.41 -11.81 -7.72
C LEU A 13 -14.01 -12.75 -8.76
N ALA A 14 -14.39 -12.24 -9.93
CA ALA A 14 -15.02 -13.03 -10.99
C ALA A 14 -14.00 -13.73 -11.90
N LEU A 15 -12.81 -13.17 -12.07
CA LEU A 15 -11.82 -13.61 -13.06
C LEU A 15 -10.64 -14.37 -12.47
N ALA A 16 -10.26 -14.08 -11.22
CA ALA A 16 -9.05 -14.64 -10.63
C ALA A 16 -9.28 -16.04 -10.07
N ASP A 17 -8.36 -16.94 -10.36
CA ASP A 17 -8.30 -18.24 -9.69
C ASP A 17 -7.93 -18.05 -8.22
N TYR A 18 -8.57 -18.81 -7.35
CA TYR A 18 -8.26 -18.81 -5.92
C TYR A 18 -6.92 -19.52 -5.71
N VAL A 19 -5.85 -18.72 -5.65
CA VAL A 19 -4.52 -19.17 -5.23
C VAL A 19 -4.34 -18.79 -3.77
N ASP A 20 -4.19 -19.82 -2.94
CA ASP A 20 -3.97 -19.70 -1.51
C ASP A 20 -2.48 -19.46 -1.23
N TRP A 21 -2.19 -18.37 -0.53
CA TRP A 21 -0.83 -17.98 -0.18
C TRP A 21 -0.56 -18.25 1.29
N PRO A 22 0.57 -18.88 1.62
CA PRO A 22 0.88 -19.21 3.00
C PRO A 22 1.22 -17.94 3.80
N VAL A 23 0.76 -17.94 5.04
CA VAL A 23 1.19 -17.02 6.09
C VAL A 23 1.78 -17.87 7.21
N THR A 24 2.99 -17.54 7.60
CA THR A 24 3.76 -18.27 8.61
C THR A 24 3.96 -17.41 9.85
N TYR A 25 4.47 -18.01 10.92
CA TYR A 25 4.99 -17.31 12.07
C TYR A 25 6.28 -17.97 12.55
N THR A 26 7.17 -17.17 13.10
CA THR A 26 8.42 -17.68 13.64
C THR A 26 8.24 -18.19 15.08
N ARG A 27 8.60 -19.45 15.34
CA ARG A 27 8.69 -20.03 16.69
C ARG A 27 10.00 -20.76 16.91
N TYR A 28 10.40 -20.95 18.16
CA TYR A 28 11.50 -21.85 18.48
C TYR A 28 11.05 -23.31 18.38
N GLU A 29 11.95 -24.14 17.88
CA GLU A 29 11.88 -25.60 17.95
C GLU A 29 13.19 -26.13 18.54
N PHE A 30 13.08 -27.13 19.41
CA PHE A 30 14.22 -27.77 20.02
C PHE A 30 14.66 -28.94 19.14
N ASP A 31 15.91 -28.91 18.71
CA ASP A 31 16.55 -30.02 18.00
C ASP A 31 17.20 -30.97 19.01
N GLU A 32 16.66 -32.17 19.13
CA GLU A 32 17.16 -33.21 20.05
C GLU A 32 18.55 -33.74 19.66
N ALA A 33 18.93 -33.66 18.38
CA ALA A 33 20.22 -34.17 17.91
C ALA A 33 21.37 -33.20 18.22
N THR A 34 21.11 -31.89 18.18
CA THR A 34 22.12 -30.86 18.49
C THR A 34 21.97 -30.25 19.88
N GLU A 35 20.90 -30.60 20.61
CA GLU A 35 20.53 -30.02 21.91
C GLU A 35 20.40 -28.49 21.88
N THR A 36 19.89 -27.94 20.78
CA THR A 36 19.77 -26.49 20.57
C THR A 36 18.35 -26.04 20.26
N LEU A 37 18.01 -24.81 20.64
CA LEU A 37 16.82 -24.11 20.15
C LEU A 37 17.16 -23.31 18.89
N ALA A 38 16.41 -23.51 17.81
CA ALA A 38 16.54 -22.74 16.57
C ALA A 38 15.17 -22.17 16.14
N PRO A 39 15.14 -20.99 15.50
CA PRO A 39 13.90 -20.44 14.95
C PRO A 39 13.51 -21.23 13.70
N ILE A 40 12.23 -21.60 13.63
CA ILE A 40 11.61 -22.21 12.45
C ILE A 40 10.40 -21.38 11.99
N ALA A 41 10.13 -21.40 10.69
CA ALA A 41 8.88 -20.91 10.15
C ALA A 41 7.81 -22.01 10.30
N ALA A 42 6.73 -21.72 11.01
CA ALA A 42 5.59 -22.61 11.16
C ALA A 42 4.36 -22.03 10.43
N ASP A 43 3.54 -22.89 9.86
CA ASP A 43 2.32 -22.48 9.17
C ASP A 43 1.32 -21.87 10.15
N TRP A 44 0.67 -20.79 9.74
CA TRP A 44 -0.38 -20.13 10.51
C TRP A 44 -1.73 -20.18 9.80
N ALA A 45 -1.77 -19.69 8.56
CA ALA A 45 -2.99 -19.64 7.76
C ALA A 45 -2.66 -19.55 6.26
N GLU A 46 -3.67 -19.80 5.44
CA GLU A 46 -3.64 -19.55 4.00
C GLU A 46 -4.60 -18.41 3.68
N VAL A 47 -4.17 -17.49 2.81
CA VAL A 47 -4.96 -16.32 2.42
C VAL A 47 -5.10 -16.28 0.90
N PRO A 48 -6.33 -16.21 0.36
CA PRO A 48 -6.51 -16.08 -1.08
C PRO A 48 -6.03 -14.71 -1.56
N LEU A 49 -4.96 -14.70 -2.36
CA LEU A 49 -4.36 -13.47 -2.89
C LEU A 49 -5.38 -12.58 -3.64
N PRO A 50 -6.30 -13.11 -4.48
CA PRO A 50 -7.31 -12.28 -5.15
C PRO A 50 -8.23 -11.53 -4.19
N LEU A 51 -8.51 -12.10 -3.01
CA LEU A 51 -9.33 -11.43 -2.01
C LEU A 51 -8.61 -10.23 -1.38
N LEU A 52 -7.30 -10.32 -1.16
CA LEU A 52 -6.50 -9.18 -0.72
C LEU A 52 -6.48 -8.07 -1.77
N VAL A 53 -6.32 -8.44 -3.05
CA VAL A 53 -6.33 -7.50 -4.17
C VAL A 53 -7.68 -6.81 -4.32
N ALA A 54 -8.77 -7.59 -4.33
CA ALA A 54 -10.13 -7.05 -4.34
C ALA A 54 -10.40 -6.19 -3.10
N GLY A 55 -9.86 -6.58 -1.94
CA GLY A 55 -10.00 -5.89 -0.67
C GLY A 55 -9.56 -4.42 -0.75
N PHE A 56 -8.35 -4.13 -1.24
CA PHE A 56 -7.91 -2.73 -1.35
C PHE A 56 -8.71 -1.93 -2.39
N LEU A 57 -9.23 -2.57 -3.43
CA LEU A 57 -10.10 -1.92 -4.42
C LEU A 57 -11.46 -1.56 -3.79
N PHE A 58 -12.07 -2.48 -3.05
CA PHE A 58 -13.35 -2.22 -2.38
C PHE A 58 -13.23 -1.19 -1.26
N LEU A 59 -12.11 -1.15 -0.54
CA LEU A 59 -11.84 -0.10 0.44
C LEU A 59 -11.88 1.30 -0.20
N SER A 60 -11.21 1.48 -1.34
CA SER A 60 -11.26 2.75 -2.08
C SER A 60 -12.64 3.03 -2.67
N ALA A 61 -13.33 2.00 -3.17
CA ALA A 61 -14.69 2.15 -3.69
C ALA A 61 -15.65 2.65 -2.61
N LEU A 62 -15.59 2.06 -1.42
CA LEU A 62 -16.40 2.41 -0.26
C LEU A 62 -16.10 3.82 0.24
N ALA A 63 -14.82 4.20 0.35
CA ALA A 63 -14.44 5.54 0.77
C ALA A 63 -14.97 6.60 -0.21
N HIS A 64 -14.77 6.41 -1.51
CA HIS A 64 -15.29 7.34 -2.51
C HIS A 64 -16.82 7.39 -2.53
N ALA A 65 -17.51 6.25 -2.36
CA ALA A 65 -18.97 6.23 -2.27
C ALA A 65 -19.46 6.97 -1.03
N THR A 66 -18.81 6.77 0.11
CA THR A 66 -19.12 7.44 1.39
C THR A 66 -18.93 8.95 1.28
N ILE A 67 -17.80 9.40 0.72
CA ILE A 67 -17.51 10.82 0.47
C ILE A 67 -18.53 11.42 -0.49
N ALA A 68 -18.90 10.72 -1.56
CA ALA A 68 -19.85 11.24 -2.56
C ALA A 68 -21.31 11.23 -2.10
N THR A 69 -21.63 10.59 -0.97
CA THR A 69 -23.00 10.45 -0.47
C THR A 69 -23.15 11.00 0.95
N VAL A 70 -22.91 10.17 1.97
CA VAL A 70 -23.22 10.46 3.38
C VAL A 70 -22.32 11.55 3.96
N ARG A 71 -21.10 11.70 3.45
CA ARG A 71 -20.08 12.62 4.01
C ARG A 71 -19.72 13.78 3.09
N TYR A 72 -20.53 14.05 2.06
CA TYR A 72 -20.20 15.05 1.04
C TYR A 72 -20.01 16.46 1.62
N GLU A 73 -20.94 16.91 2.47
CA GLU A 73 -20.84 18.25 3.08
C GLU A 73 -19.61 18.38 3.98
N GLN A 74 -19.31 17.36 4.78
CA GLN A 74 -18.12 17.33 5.64
C GLN A 74 -16.84 17.32 4.81
N TYR A 75 -16.82 16.58 3.70
CA TYR A 75 -15.71 16.56 2.76
C TYR A 75 -15.46 17.96 2.18
N VAL A 76 -16.48 18.64 1.68
CA VAL A 76 -16.36 20.01 1.16
C VAL A 76 -15.81 20.95 2.24
N HIS A 77 -16.31 20.86 3.47
CA HIS A 77 -15.82 21.68 4.58
C HIS A 77 -14.33 21.44 4.88
N TYR A 78 -13.84 20.19 4.81
CA TYR A 78 -12.41 19.91 4.95
C TYR A 78 -11.58 20.45 3.78
N LEU A 79 -12.09 20.35 2.54
CA LEU A 79 -11.39 20.87 1.36
C LEU A 79 -11.20 22.39 1.42
N GLU A 80 -12.19 23.13 1.92
CA GLU A 80 -12.11 24.60 2.12
C GLU A 80 -10.99 24.98 3.10
N ARG A 81 -10.64 24.05 4.00
CA ARG A 81 -9.56 24.17 4.99
C ARG A 81 -8.23 23.57 4.49
N GLY A 82 -8.14 23.16 3.23
CA GLY A 82 -6.94 22.54 2.67
C GLY A 82 -6.62 21.18 3.28
N MET A 83 -7.64 20.38 3.61
CA MET A 83 -7.46 19.05 4.19
C MET A 83 -8.39 18.00 3.58
N ASN A 84 -7.98 16.73 3.68
CA ASN A 84 -8.87 15.61 3.41
C ASN A 84 -8.53 14.41 4.34
N PRO A 85 -9.11 14.37 5.55
CA PRO A 85 -8.88 13.26 6.47
C PRO A 85 -9.33 11.89 5.94
N TYR A 86 -10.41 11.86 5.16
CA TYR A 86 -10.94 10.61 4.61
C TYR A 86 -9.96 9.92 3.67
N ARG A 87 -9.21 10.69 2.89
CA ARG A 87 -8.13 10.16 2.03
C ARG A 87 -7.06 9.44 2.85
N TRP A 88 -6.61 10.03 3.95
CA TRP A 88 -5.57 9.43 4.79
C TRP A 88 -6.05 8.20 5.54
N TYR A 89 -7.31 8.17 5.98
CA TYR A 89 -7.91 6.97 6.59
C TYR A 89 -8.10 5.84 5.57
N GLU A 90 -8.46 6.17 4.33
CA GLU A 90 -8.55 5.16 3.29
C GLU A 90 -7.17 4.62 2.91
N TYR A 91 -6.19 5.50 2.65
CA TYR A 91 -4.84 5.09 2.25
C TYR A 91 -4.11 4.34 3.37
N SER A 92 -4.32 4.68 4.64
CA SER A 92 -3.68 3.98 5.76
C SER A 92 -4.07 2.51 5.84
N VAL A 93 -5.20 2.11 5.26
CA VAL A 93 -5.61 0.70 5.16
C VAL A 93 -5.31 0.16 3.77
N SER A 94 -5.78 0.82 2.71
CA SER A 94 -5.67 0.27 1.35
C SER A 94 -4.23 0.18 0.86
N ALA A 95 -3.40 1.21 1.06
CA ALA A 95 -1.99 1.17 0.68
C ALA A 95 -1.20 0.16 1.53
N SER A 96 -1.60 -0.03 2.79
CA SER A 96 -1.01 -1.02 3.68
C SER A 96 -1.31 -2.45 3.24
N VAL A 97 -2.53 -2.74 2.80
CA VAL A 97 -2.88 -4.02 2.15
C VAL A 97 -2.09 -4.21 0.86
N MET A 98 -1.93 -3.16 0.04
CA MET A 98 -1.11 -3.23 -1.17
C MET A 98 0.35 -3.59 -0.85
N ILE A 99 0.95 -3.00 0.19
CA ILE A 99 2.32 -3.32 0.63
C ILE A 99 2.43 -4.75 1.16
N VAL A 100 1.43 -5.25 1.89
CA VAL A 100 1.37 -6.66 2.31
C VAL A 100 1.37 -7.58 1.10
N VAL A 101 0.54 -7.31 0.09
CA VAL A 101 0.51 -8.08 -1.17
C VAL A 101 1.88 -8.08 -1.85
N ILE A 102 2.55 -6.93 -1.98
CA ILE A 102 3.88 -6.83 -2.59
C ILE A 102 4.93 -7.58 -1.77
N GLY A 103 4.87 -7.50 -0.44
CA GLY A 103 5.75 -8.24 0.46
C GLY A 103 5.59 -9.75 0.31
N MET A 104 4.35 -10.24 0.29
CA MET A 104 4.05 -11.66 0.07
C MET A 104 4.61 -12.13 -1.28
N LEU A 105 4.31 -11.41 -2.38
CA LEU A 105 4.85 -11.70 -3.72
C LEU A 105 6.38 -11.74 -3.77
N SER A 106 7.05 -11.01 -2.87
CA SER A 106 8.52 -10.96 -2.78
C SER A 106 9.12 -12.05 -1.88
N GLY A 107 8.28 -12.88 -1.24
CA GLY A 107 8.69 -13.99 -0.37
C GLY A 107 8.60 -13.71 1.14
N ILE A 108 7.90 -12.65 1.57
CA ILE A 108 7.68 -12.35 2.99
C ILE A 108 6.35 -12.98 3.43
N TRP A 109 6.41 -14.08 4.15
CA TRP A 109 5.21 -14.79 4.65
C TRP A 109 5.02 -14.69 6.17
N ASP A 110 6.04 -14.27 6.91
CA ASP A 110 5.96 -14.14 8.38
C ASP A 110 4.94 -13.06 8.77
N LEU A 111 3.95 -13.47 9.57
CA LEU A 111 2.83 -12.63 10.02
C LEU A 111 3.32 -11.38 10.78
N GLY A 112 4.37 -11.51 11.59
CA GLY A 112 4.94 -10.39 12.34
C GLY A 112 5.57 -9.36 11.41
N ALA A 113 6.32 -9.81 10.41
CA ALA A 113 6.86 -8.95 9.36
C ALA A 113 5.75 -8.26 8.56
N LEU A 114 4.75 -9.02 8.08
CA LEU A 114 3.62 -8.47 7.33
C LEU A 114 2.82 -7.43 8.14
N LEU A 115 2.59 -7.67 9.43
CA LEU A 115 1.95 -6.72 10.33
C LEU A 115 2.78 -5.44 10.51
N ALA A 116 4.11 -5.56 10.62
CA ALA A 116 5.00 -4.41 10.71
C ALA A 116 5.00 -3.57 9.41
N LEU A 117 5.03 -4.23 8.23
CA LEU A 117 4.92 -3.55 6.93
C LEU A 117 3.59 -2.80 6.82
N PHE A 118 2.48 -3.44 7.21
CA PHE A 118 1.16 -2.83 7.26
C PHE A 118 1.15 -1.61 8.18
N GLY A 119 1.64 -1.77 9.41
CA GLY A 119 1.63 -0.71 10.43
C GLY A 119 2.45 0.51 10.01
N LEU A 120 3.66 0.31 9.47
CA LEU A 120 4.51 1.40 8.99
C LEU A 120 3.91 2.15 7.80
N THR A 121 3.27 1.42 6.88
CA THR A 121 2.55 2.03 5.75
C THR A 121 1.32 2.83 6.22
N ALA A 122 0.62 2.33 7.25
CA ALA A 122 -0.47 3.07 7.88
C ALA A 122 0.03 4.35 8.54
N VAL A 123 1.12 4.27 9.31
CA VAL A 123 1.77 5.42 9.96
C VAL A 123 2.21 6.46 8.93
N MET A 124 2.84 6.06 7.83
CA MET A 124 3.21 6.95 6.73
C MET A 124 2.01 7.81 6.27
N ASN A 125 0.85 7.18 6.05
CA ASN A 125 -0.36 7.89 5.61
C ASN A 125 -0.95 8.79 6.69
N LEU A 126 -0.95 8.35 7.96
CA LEU A 126 -1.39 9.16 9.09
C LEU A 126 -0.46 10.36 9.35
N CYS A 127 0.83 10.26 9.00
CA CYS A 127 1.73 11.41 8.96
C CYS A 127 1.33 12.43 7.89
N GLY A 128 0.73 12.00 6.77
CA GLY A 128 0.13 12.89 5.79
C GLY A 128 -1.08 13.66 6.35
N LEU A 129 -1.94 13.00 7.14
CA LEU A 129 -3.00 13.66 7.89
C LEU A 129 -2.44 14.69 8.88
N LEU A 130 -1.42 14.30 9.65
CA LEU A 130 -0.78 15.20 10.61
C LEU A 130 -0.11 16.39 9.91
N MET A 131 0.44 16.20 8.71
CA MET A 131 0.98 17.28 7.89
C MET A 131 -0.08 18.32 7.56
N GLU A 132 -1.27 17.85 7.15
CA GLU A 132 -2.45 18.70 6.88
C GLU A 132 -2.94 19.43 8.12
N GLN A 133 -3.23 18.71 9.20
CA GLN A 133 -3.77 19.30 10.43
C GLN A 133 -2.80 20.28 11.11
N ARG A 134 -1.50 19.95 11.14
CA ARG A 134 -0.50 20.76 11.87
C ARG A 134 -0.18 22.07 11.17
N ASN A 135 -0.42 22.15 9.87
CA ASN A 135 -0.07 23.30 9.03
C ASN A 135 -1.28 24.11 8.58
N GLU A 136 -2.48 23.84 9.10
CA GLU A 136 -3.71 24.55 8.73
C GLU A 136 -3.61 26.07 9.01
N ASP A 137 -3.15 26.46 10.21
CA ASP A 137 -3.09 27.87 10.64
C ASP A 137 -1.65 28.38 10.82
N ARG A 138 -0.66 27.79 10.14
CA ARG A 138 0.76 28.15 10.31
C ARG A 138 1.27 29.05 9.20
N GLU A 139 1.87 30.18 9.58
CA GLU A 139 2.61 31.05 8.65
C GLU A 139 3.83 30.36 8.01
N ARG A 140 4.49 29.46 8.77
CA ARG A 140 5.65 28.69 8.30
C ARG A 140 5.36 27.20 8.39
N ILE A 141 5.48 26.53 7.24
CA ILE A 141 5.27 25.10 7.12
C ILE A 141 6.27 24.32 7.98
N ASP A 142 5.72 23.46 8.82
CA ASP A 142 6.44 22.47 9.61
C ASP A 142 6.42 21.12 8.88
N TRP A 143 7.58 20.76 8.35
CA TRP A 143 7.81 19.54 7.58
C TRP A 143 8.08 18.31 8.44
N THR A 144 8.03 18.43 9.78
CA THR A 144 8.31 17.29 10.68
C THR A 144 7.41 16.09 10.38
N PRO A 145 6.07 16.24 10.23
CA PRO A 145 5.21 15.10 9.91
C PRO A 145 5.58 14.44 8.58
N TYR A 146 5.89 15.25 7.56
CA TYR A 146 6.31 14.75 6.25
C TYR A 146 7.56 13.86 6.35
N TRP A 147 8.61 14.31 7.06
CA TRP A 147 9.85 13.54 7.16
C TRP A 147 9.71 12.26 7.99
N VAL A 148 8.90 12.28 9.05
CA VAL A 148 8.55 11.06 9.80
C VAL A 148 7.77 10.11 8.90
N GLY A 149 6.85 10.62 8.09
CA GLY A 149 6.12 9.85 7.08
C GLY A 149 7.05 9.22 6.04
N VAL A 150 8.04 9.96 5.52
CA VAL A 150 9.04 9.43 4.58
C VAL A 150 9.84 8.28 5.23
N LEU A 151 10.28 8.45 6.48
CA LEU A 151 10.98 7.39 7.21
C LEU A 151 10.10 6.15 7.39
N ALA A 152 8.86 6.31 7.85
CA ALA A 152 7.92 5.21 8.01
C ALA A 152 7.61 4.54 6.65
N GLY A 153 7.52 5.33 5.58
CA GLY A 153 7.20 4.86 4.23
C GLY A 153 8.32 4.13 3.53
N ILE A 154 9.59 4.52 3.73
CA ILE A 154 10.73 3.89 3.04
C ILE A 154 11.13 2.54 3.66
N VAL A 155 10.89 2.34 4.95
CA VAL A 155 11.29 1.11 5.65
C VAL A 155 10.64 -0.15 5.04
N PRO A 156 9.32 -0.20 4.77
CA PRO A 156 8.71 -1.33 4.08
C PRO A 156 9.37 -1.67 2.74
N TRP A 157 9.71 -0.66 1.94
CA TRP A 157 10.40 -0.87 0.66
C TRP A 157 11.79 -1.48 0.84
N ILE A 158 12.55 -1.04 1.84
CA ILE A 158 13.87 -1.60 2.15
C ILE A 158 13.75 -3.05 2.58
N VAL A 159 12.79 -3.37 3.47
CA VAL A 159 12.56 -4.74 3.93
C VAL A 159 12.21 -5.65 2.75
N ILE A 160 11.27 -5.20 1.90
CA ILE A 160 10.90 -5.94 0.69
C ILE A 160 12.10 -6.09 -0.24
N ALA A 161 12.90 -5.05 -0.47
CA ALA A 161 14.09 -5.10 -1.33
C ALA A 161 15.12 -6.14 -0.87
N ILE A 162 15.33 -6.28 0.45
CA ILE A 162 16.26 -7.27 1.01
C ILE A 162 15.79 -8.68 0.68
N THR A 163 14.53 -9.00 0.99
CA THR A 163 13.96 -10.33 0.71
C THR A 163 13.91 -10.59 -0.80
N PHE A 164 13.37 -9.64 -1.56
CA PHE A 164 13.27 -9.70 -3.01
C PHE A 164 14.63 -9.93 -3.68
N GLY A 165 15.66 -9.18 -3.31
CA GLY A 165 17.01 -9.34 -3.85
C GLY A 165 17.59 -10.71 -3.53
N GLY A 166 17.39 -11.22 -2.32
CA GLY A 166 17.77 -12.57 -1.93
C GLY A 166 17.07 -13.65 -2.77
N THR A 167 15.75 -13.51 -2.95
CA THR A 167 14.94 -14.44 -3.75
C THR A 167 15.36 -14.45 -5.22
N VAL A 168 15.56 -13.27 -5.83
CA VAL A 168 16.00 -13.14 -7.23
C VAL A 168 17.37 -13.77 -7.44
N LEU A 169 18.33 -13.52 -6.54
CA LEU A 169 19.67 -14.10 -6.62
C LEU A 169 19.65 -15.64 -6.47
N ALA A 170 18.81 -16.17 -5.57
CA ALA A 170 18.68 -17.60 -5.34
C ALA A 170 17.98 -18.33 -6.50
N ALA A 171 17.02 -17.68 -7.16
CA ALA A 171 16.24 -18.26 -8.26
C ALA A 171 17.01 -18.37 -9.59
N GLY A 172 18.21 -17.79 -9.71
CA GLY A 172 19.11 -18.04 -10.84
C GLY A 172 18.59 -17.63 -12.23
N GLY A 173 17.60 -16.73 -12.31
CA GLY A 173 16.97 -16.26 -13.55
C GLY A 173 15.53 -16.76 -13.76
N ASP A 174 15.07 -17.74 -12.98
CA ASP A 174 13.71 -18.28 -13.07
C ASP A 174 12.69 -17.54 -12.19
N PHE A 175 13.06 -16.35 -11.69
CA PHE A 175 12.19 -15.54 -10.85
C PHE A 175 11.08 -14.85 -11.68
N PRO A 176 9.81 -14.85 -11.23
CA PRO A 176 8.73 -14.24 -11.99
C PRO A 176 8.93 -12.73 -12.23
N GLU A 177 9.15 -12.35 -13.50
CA GLU A 177 9.45 -10.96 -13.88
C GLU A 177 8.33 -9.98 -13.48
N PHE A 178 7.07 -10.42 -13.46
CA PHE A 178 5.96 -9.55 -13.12
C PHE A 178 6.06 -8.99 -11.69
N VAL A 179 6.68 -9.72 -10.75
CA VAL A 179 6.92 -9.23 -9.39
C VAL A 179 7.94 -8.10 -9.39
N ILE A 180 8.95 -8.16 -10.27
CA ILE A 180 9.92 -7.07 -10.49
C ILE A 180 9.19 -5.82 -11.01
N TYR A 181 8.32 -6.00 -12.01
CA TYR A 181 7.54 -4.89 -12.57
C TYR A 181 6.58 -4.29 -11.54
N ILE A 182 5.93 -5.10 -10.71
CA ILE A 182 5.10 -4.64 -9.58
C ILE A 182 5.93 -3.80 -8.62
N TYR A 183 7.06 -4.34 -8.14
CA TYR A 183 7.90 -3.66 -7.16
C TYR A 183 8.34 -2.29 -7.67
N VAL A 184 8.89 -2.22 -8.88
CA VAL A 184 9.41 -0.96 -9.47
C VAL A 184 8.27 0.03 -9.74
N SER A 185 7.20 -0.43 -10.40
CA SER A 185 6.13 0.48 -10.81
C SER A 185 5.37 1.05 -9.61
N ILE A 186 5.05 0.23 -8.60
CA ILE A 186 4.34 0.70 -7.41
C ILE A 186 5.25 1.55 -6.53
N PHE A 187 6.56 1.28 -6.47
CA PHE A 187 7.51 2.18 -5.82
C PHE A 187 7.50 3.58 -6.44
N VAL A 188 7.48 3.67 -7.77
CA VAL A 188 7.35 4.96 -8.48
C VAL A 188 6.05 5.66 -8.08
N PHE A 189 4.91 4.96 -8.09
CA PHE A 189 3.64 5.55 -7.68
C PHE A 189 3.66 6.05 -6.24
N PHE A 190 4.19 5.28 -5.27
CA PHE A 190 4.31 5.72 -3.87
C PHE A 190 5.12 7.02 -3.74
N ASN A 191 6.21 7.16 -4.51
CA ASN A 191 6.98 8.39 -4.55
C ASN A 191 6.19 9.55 -5.18
N LEU A 192 5.35 9.30 -6.19
CA LEU A 192 4.49 10.33 -6.76
C LEU A 192 3.47 10.87 -5.75
N PHE A 193 2.96 10.05 -4.82
CA PHE A 193 2.13 10.53 -3.71
C PHE A 193 2.89 11.50 -2.81
N ALA A 194 4.13 11.15 -2.42
CA ALA A 194 4.97 12.02 -1.61
C ALA A 194 5.32 13.33 -2.33
N VAL A 195 5.68 13.25 -3.61
CA VAL A 195 5.94 14.43 -4.46
C VAL A 195 4.71 15.31 -4.58
N ASN A 196 3.51 14.73 -4.73
CA ASN A 196 2.26 15.50 -4.77
C ASN A 196 2.08 16.36 -3.51
N MET A 197 2.36 15.79 -2.32
CA MET A 197 2.35 16.55 -1.07
C MET A 197 3.39 17.68 -1.05
N VAL A 198 4.63 17.39 -1.48
CA VAL A 198 5.69 18.41 -1.54
C VAL A 198 5.31 19.56 -2.45
N LEU A 199 4.76 19.28 -3.64
CA LEU A 199 4.33 20.29 -4.59
C LEU A 199 3.17 21.14 -4.05
N GLN A 200 2.24 20.50 -3.33
CA GLN A 200 1.12 21.17 -2.64
C GLN A 200 1.62 22.16 -1.59
N TYR A 201 2.50 21.74 -0.68
CA TYR A 201 3.02 22.61 0.38
C TYR A 201 4.06 23.63 -0.08
N ARG A 202 4.67 23.42 -1.25
CA ARG A 202 5.51 24.42 -1.91
C ARG A 202 4.73 25.32 -2.87
N GLU A 203 3.42 25.10 -3.02
CA GLU A 203 2.54 25.86 -3.89
C GLU A 203 3.11 26.02 -5.32
N THR A 204 3.64 24.93 -5.87
CA THR A 204 4.37 24.97 -7.15
C THR A 204 3.41 24.92 -8.33
N TRP A 205 3.45 25.92 -9.22
CA TRP A 205 2.67 25.96 -10.46
C TRP A 205 1.15 25.77 -10.23
N ARG A 206 0.56 24.63 -10.62
CA ARG A 206 -0.87 24.33 -10.42
C ARG A 206 -1.21 23.85 -9.02
N TRP A 207 -0.23 23.40 -8.25
CA TRP A 207 -0.39 22.98 -6.85
C TRP A 207 -0.58 24.14 -5.88
N LYS A 208 -0.60 25.38 -6.37
CA LYS A 208 -1.12 26.54 -5.64
C LYS A 208 -2.58 26.36 -5.22
N GLU A 209 -3.35 25.61 -6.01
CA GLU A 209 -4.73 25.28 -5.70
C GLU A 209 -4.79 23.90 -5.02
N TYR A 210 -5.22 23.85 -3.76
CA TYR A 210 -5.37 22.58 -3.01
C TYR A 210 -6.19 21.53 -3.78
N LEU A 211 -7.28 21.98 -4.43
CA LEU A 211 -8.16 21.12 -5.23
C LEU A 211 -7.43 20.44 -6.41
N PHE A 212 -6.36 21.03 -6.93
CA PHE A 212 -5.52 20.37 -7.93
C PHE A 212 -4.76 19.20 -7.31
N GLY A 213 -4.13 19.40 -6.15
CA GLY A 213 -3.45 18.34 -5.39
C GLY A 213 -4.40 17.19 -5.01
N GLU A 214 -5.61 17.51 -4.59
CA GLU A 214 -6.67 16.53 -4.31
C GLU A 214 -7.05 15.71 -5.56
N ARG A 215 -7.26 16.35 -6.72
CA ARG A 215 -7.53 15.64 -7.97
C ARG A 215 -6.39 14.70 -8.36
N MET A 216 -5.15 15.13 -8.14
CA MET A 216 -3.97 14.30 -8.41
C MET A 216 -3.91 13.09 -7.48
N TYR A 217 -4.22 13.23 -6.19
CA TYR A 217 -4.32 12.08 -5.27
C TYR A 217 -5.38 11.07 -5.72
N VAL A 218 -6.56 11.56 -6.09
CA VAL A 218 -7.66 10.72 -6.58
C VAL A 218 -7.25 9.97 -7.86
N LEU A 219 -6.56 10.63 -8.79
CA LEU A 219 -6.04 10.00 -10.01
C LEU A 219 -4.94 8.97 -9.70
N LEU A 220 -3.94 9.34 -8.89
CA LEU A 220 -2.84 8.46 -8.49
C LEU A 220 -3.37 7.22 -7.79
N SER A 221 -4.39 7.36 -6.92
CA SER A 221 -5.04 6.24 -6.24
C SER A 221 -5.69 5.27 -7.22
N LEU A 222 -6.45 5.80 -8.19
CA LEU A 222 -7.04 4.96 -9.23
C LEU A 222 -5.96 4.21 -10.01
N VAL A 223 -4.96 4.93 -10.52
CA VAL A 223 -3.95 4.34 -11.41
C VAL A 223 -3.09 3.32 -10.66
N ALA A 224 -2.56 3.66 -9.49
CA ALA A 224 -1.69 2.76 -8.73
C ALA A 224 -2.40 1.47 -8.30
N LYS A 225 -3.66 1.58 -7.82
CA LYS A 225 -4.45 0.41 -7.41
C LYS A 225 -4.85 -0.46 -8.59
N SER A 226 -5.26 0.16 -9.69
CA SER A 226 -5.59 -0.57 -10.92
C SER A 226 -4.35 -1.29 -11.45
N LEU A 227 -3.22 -0.59 -11.51
CA LEU A 227 -1.96 -1.14 -12.01
C LEU A 227 -1.53 -2.37 -11.20
N LEU A 228 -1.50 -2.26 -9.85
CA LEU A 228 -1.15 -3.39 -8.99
C LEU A 228 -2.13 -4.54 -9.19
N ALA A 229 -3.44 -4.29 -9.16
CA ALA A 229 -4.44 -5.34 -9.26
C ALA A 229 -4.30 -6.16 -10.55
N TRP A 230 -4.17 -5.46 -11.69
CA TRP A 230 -4.05 -6.12 -12.98
C TRP A 230 -2.68 -6.76 -13.20
N GLN A 231 -1.59 -6.17 -12.69
CA GLN A 231 -0.27 -6.82 -12.73
C GLN A 231 -0.25 -8.11 -11.91
N VAL A 232 -0.91 -8.14 -10.74
CA VAL A 232 -1.05 -9.37 -9.95
C VAL A 232 -1.87 -10.40 -10.73
N TYR A 233 -3.06 -10.04 -11.20
CA TYR A 233 -3.91 -10.94 -11.96
C TYR A 233 -3.21 -11.53 -13.19
N PHE A 234 -2.65 -10.69 -14.06
CA PHE A 234 -1.96 -11.16 -15.26
C PHE A 234 -0.65 -11.90 -14.93
N GLY A 235 0.00 -11.56 -13.82
CA GLY A 235 1.19 -12.26 -13.36
C GLY A 235 0.88 -13.70 -12.93
N THR A 236 -0.11 -13.86 -12.06
CA THR A 236 -0.47 -15.16 -11.46
C THR A 236 -1.01 -16.18 -12.46
N ILE A 237 -1.66 -15.74 -13.54
CA ILE A 237 -2.16 -16.65 -14.58
C ILE A 237 -1.08 -17.05 -15.61
N ASN A 238 0.00 -16.27 -15.74
CA ASN A 238 1.02 -16.48 -16.77
C ASN A 238 2.36 -16.98 -16.21
N SER A 239 2.49 -17.07 -14.89
CA SER A 239 3.71 -17.54 -14.24
C SER A 239 3.33 -18.49 -13.11
N PRO A 240 3.98 -19.67 -13.00
CA PRO A 240 3.87 -20.47 -11.79
C PRO A 240 4.50 -19.67 -10.63
N ILE A 241 3.75 -19.52 -9.55
CA ILE A 241 4.20 -18.87 -8.31
C ILE A 241 3.98 -19.87 -7.18
#